data_AF-A0A2S6B805-F1
#
_entry.id   AF-A0A2S6B805-F1
#
_cell.length_a   1.000
_cell.length_b   1.000
_cell.length_c   1.000
_cell.angle_alpha   90.00
_cell.angle_beta   90.00
_cell.angle_gamma   90.00
#
_symmetry.space_group_name_H-M   'P 1'
#
loop_
_entity.id
_entity.type
_entity.pdbx_description
1 polymer ?
#
loop_
_entity_poly.entity_id
_entity_poly.type
_entity_poly.pdbx_seq_one_letter_code
_entity_poly.pdbx_strand_id
1 'polypeptide(L)'
;MTLMHSNVAPATSHLSQHHPDDERLAFLRCLLADRTWTPDALQRARLQQVLAALRTPGLAPLDEGLWTLLADETARYLDFRRQQSLERLLH
;
A
#
# COMPACT_ATOMS: atom_id res chain seq x y z
N MET A 1 43.30 -22.26 -16.14
CA MET A 1 42.14 -22.14 -15.24
C MET A 1 42.02 -20.68 -14.85
N THR A 2 41.08 -19.96 -15.44
CA THR A 2 40.93 -18.50 -15.29
C THR A 2 39.56 -18.23 -14.71
N LEU A 3 39.52 -17.71 -13.48
CA LEU A 3 38.30 -17.41 -12.74
C LEU A 3 37.60 -16.19 -13.37
N MET A 4 36.43 -16.44 -13.96
CA MET A 4 35.49 -15.41 -14.39
C MET A 4 34.96 -14.66 -13.16
N HIS A 5 35.56 -13.51 -12.85
CA HIS A 5 34.99 -12.56 -11.88
C HIS A 5 33.73 -11.94 -12.51
N SER A 6 32.57 -12.48 -12.16
CA SER A 6 31.28 -11.85 -12.45
C SER A 6 31.17 -10.60 -11.59
N ASN A 7 31.49 -9.45 -12.18
CA ASN A 7 31.22 -8.14 -11.61
C ASN A 7 29.70 -7.91 -11.63
N VAL A 8 29.00 -8.42 -10.61
CA VAL A 8 27.59 -8.12 -10.39
C VAL A 8 27.50 -6.63 -10.06
N ALA A 9 27.06 -5.85 -11.04
CA ALA A 9 26.76 -4.44 -10.84
C ALA A 9 25.75 -4.30 -9.68
N PRO A 10 25.96 -3.35 -8.75
CA PRO A 10 24.95 -3.07 -7.75
C PRO A 10 23.68 -2.65 -8.49
N ALA A 11 22.57 -3.36 -8.24
CA ALA A 11 21.26 -2.96 -8.71
C ALA A 11 21.05 -1.51 -8.30
N THR A 12 21.20 -0.61 -9.28
CA THR A 12 21.02 0.82 -9.10
C THR A 12 19.63 1.01 -8.56
N SER A 13 19.58 1.44 -7.31
CA SER A 13 18.39 1.86 -6.62
C SER A 13 17.61 2.79 -7.53
N HIS A 14 16.48 2.32 -8.08
CA HIS A 14 15.45 3.17 -8.70
C HIS A 14 14.69 3.97 -7.61
N LEU A 15 15.43 4.48 -6.64
CA LEU A 15 15.02 5.49 -5.69
C LEU A 15 15.21 6.82 -6.41
N SER A 16 14.18 7.27 -7.13
CA SER A 16 13.85 8.69 -7.35
C SER A 16 12.88 8.85 -8.51
N GLN A 17 11.59 8.86 -8.19
CA GLN A 17 10.66 9.92 -8.61
C GLN A 17 9.31 9.63 -7.93
N HIS A 18 9.11 10.25 -6.76
CA HIS A 18 7.80 10.29 -6.09
C HIS A 18 6.87 11.10 -6.99
N HIS A 19 6.14 10.41 -7.85
CA HIS A 19 5.25 10.99 -8.86
C HIS A 19 3.98 11.53 -8.17
N PRO A 20 3.36 12.63 -8.66
CA PRO A 20 2.09 13.13 -8.14
C PRO A 20 0.94 12.09 -8.17
N ASP A 21 1.07 11.01 -8.94
CA ASP A 21 0.20 9.83 -8.92
C ASP A 21 0.86 8.64 -8.21
N ASP A 22 1.15 8.75 -6.91
CA ASP A 22 1.39 7.54 -6.13
C ASP A 22 0.05 6.79 -6.03
N GLU A 23 -0.17 5.83 -6.93
CA GLU A 23 -1.35 4.98 -7.00
C GLU A 23 -1.68 4.35 -5.63
N ARG A 24 -0.66 4.10 -4.80
CA ARG A 24 -0.82 3.56 -3.45
C ARG A 24 -1.46 4.58 -2.52
N LEU A 25 -1.04 5.85 -2.60
CA LEU A 25 -1.68 6.95 -1.87
C LEU A 25 -3.10 7.17 -2.36
N ALA A 26 -3.33 7.14 -3.67
CA ALA A 26 -4.66 7.29 -4.24
C ALA A 26 -5.60 6.16 -3.76
N PHE A 27 -5.14 4.91 -3.83
CA PHE A 27 -5.88 3.75 -3.36
C PHE A 27 -6.19 3.83 -1.86
N LEU A 28 -5.19 4.15 -1.02
CA LEU A 28 -5.37 4.26 0.42
C LEU A 28 -6.36 5.37 0.80
N ARG A 29 -6.37 6.49 0.04
CA ARG A 29 -7.38 7.55 0.19
C ARG A 29 -8.78 7.08 -0.20
N CYS A 30 -8.90 6.34 -1.30
CA CYS A 30 -10.18 5.76 -1.72
C CYS A 30 -10.73 4.80 -0.67
N LEU A 31 -9.90 3.89 -0.16
CA LEU A 31 -10.26 2.95 0.91
C LEU A 31 -10.73 3.70 2.16
N LEU A 32 -10.00 4.73 2.60
CA LEU A 32 -10.36 5.51 3.79
C LEU A 32 -11.59 6.41 3.59
N ALA A 33 -11.91 6.80 2.37
CA ALA A 33 -13.06 7.65 2.04
C ALA A 33 -14.36 6.85 1.81
N ASP A 34 -14.26 5.54 1.57
CA ASP A 34 -15.41 4.68 1.34
C ASP A 34 -16.25 4.51 2.61
N ARG A 35 -17.47 5.05 2.60
CA ARG A 35 -18.39 5.02 3.75
C ARG A 35 -19.05 3.66 3.96
N THR A 36 -19.03 2.80 2.94
CA THR A 36 -19.59 1.45 3.01
C THR A 36 -18.58 0.46 3.58
N TRP A 37 -17.30 0.84 3.56
CA TRP A 37 -16.21 0.11 4.22
C TRP A 37 -16.02 0.62 5.64
N THR A 38 -16.32 -0.22 6.63
CA THR A 38 -16.21 0.12 8.06
C THR A 38 -15.13 -0.71 8.75
N PRO A 39 -13.84 -0.38 8.58
CA PRO A 39 -12.77 -1.01 9.34
C PRO A 39 -12.88 -0.61 10.81
N ASP A 40 -12.27 -1.42 11.69
CA ASP A 40 -12.15 -1.10 13.11
C ASP A 40 -11.52 0.29 13.32
N ALA A 41 -11.93 1.02 14.36
CA ALA A 41 -11.45 2.37 14.63
C ALA A 41 -9.91 2.44 14.80
N LEU A 42 -9.31 1.41 15.42
CA LEU A 42 -7.86 1.28 15.58
C LEU A 42 -7.19 1.02 14.23
N GLN A 43 -7.77 0.16 13.40
CA GLN A 43 -7.26 -0.12 12.05
C GLN A 43 -7.29 1.14 11.18
N ARG A 44 -8.39 1.89 11.23
CA ARG A 44 -8.52 3.17 10.54
C ARG A 44 -7.47 4.17 10.98
N ALA A 45 -7.22 4.29 12.28
CA ALA A 45 -6.18 5.18 12.81
C ALA A 45 -4.78 4.78 12.31
N ARG A 46 -4.47 3.48 12.29
CA ARG A 46 -3.20 2.97 11.76
C ARG A 46 -3.05 3.23 10.26
N LEU A 47 -4.10 3.00 9.46
CA LEU A 47 -4.09 3.33 8.03
C LEU A 47 -3.90 4.83 7.75
N GLN A 48 -4.43 5.71 8.61
CA GLN A 48 -4.17 7.15 8.53
C GLN A 48 -2.70 7.49 8.84
N GLN A 49 -2.07 6.79 9.79
CA GLN A 49 -0.64 6.93 10.07
C GLN A 49 0.18 6.48 8.85
N VAL A 50 -0.19 5.36 8.21
CA VAL A 50 0.45 4.90 6.98
C VAL A 50 0.32 5.94 5.87
N LEU A 51 -0.87 6.50 5.68
CA LEU A 51 -1.09 7.56 4.69
C LEU A 51 -0.20 8.78 4.95
N ALA A 52 -0.05 9.18 6.21
CA ALA A 52 0.82 10.30 6.58
C ALA A 52 2.29 9.99 6.29
N ALA A 53 2.77 8.79 6.61
CA ALA A 53 4.15 8.36 6.35
C ALA A 53 4.47 8.29 4.85
N LEU A 54 3.54 7.78 4.04
CA LEU A 54 3.71 7.69 2.58
C LEU A 54 3.66 9.06 1.87
N ARG A 55 2.92 10.03 2.42
CA ARG A 55 2.84 11.40 1.88
C ARG A 55 4.14 12.18 2.05
N THR A 56 4.89 11.92 3.11
CA THR A 56 6.13 12.63 3.44
C THR A 56 7.26 11.62 3.65
N PRO A 57 7.74 10.98 2.57
CA PRO A 57 8.79 9.97 2.68
C PRO A 57 10.02 10.58 3.36
N GLY A 58 10.51 9.91 4.42
CA GLY A 58 11.65 10.34 5.23
C GLY A 58 11.30 11.00 6.57
N LEU A 59 10.04 11.39 6.81
CA LEU A 59 9.62 11.94 8.12
C LEU A 59 9.42 10.84 9.18
N ALA A 60 8.84 9.71 8.78
CA ALA A 60 8.63 8.56 9.65
C ALA A 60 8.73 7.28 8.79
N PRO A 61 9.67 6.37 9.08
CA PRO A 61 9.72 5.09 8.40
C PRO A 61 8.51 4.24 8.80
N LEU A 62 7.94 3.56 7.82
CA LEU A 62 6.96 2.50 8.06
C LEU A 62 7.69 1.27 8.57
N ASP A 63 7.29 0.77 9.74
CA ASP A 63 7.76 -0.52 10.23
C ASP A 63 7.07 -1.68 9.50
N GLU A 64 7.61 -2.88 9.68
CA GLU A 64 7.08 -4.09 9.04
C GLU A 64 5.64 -4.40 9.48
N GLY A 65 5.28 -4.06 10.72
CA GLY A 65 3.92 -4.25 11.24
C GLY A 65 2.89 -3.38 10.51
N LEU A 66 3.22 -2.12 10.22
CA LEU A 66 2.37 -1.20 9.47
C LEU A 66 2.30 -1.58 7.98
N TRP A 67 3.38 -2.10 7.40
CA TRP A 67 3.35 -2.66 6.04
C TRP A 67 2.44 -3.89 5.95
N THR A 68 2.54 -4.80 6.92
CA THR A 68 1.69 -5.99 7.00
C THR A 68 0.22 -5.59 7.15
N LEU A 69 -0.07 -4.66 8.05
CA LEU A 69 -1.42 -4.13 8.23
C LEU A 69 -1.95 -3.50 6.94
N LEU A 70 -1.17 -2.69 6.24
CA LEU A 70 -1.59 -2.09 4.97
C LEU A 70 -1.96 -3.17 3.95
N ALA A 71 -1.16 -4.24 3.83
CA ALA A 71 -1.43 -5.35 2.93
C ALA A 71 -2.73 -6.08 3.28
N ASP A 72 -2.92 -6.41 4.56
CA ASP A 72 -4.12 -7.11 5.05
C ASP A 72 -5.39 -6.29 4.82
N GLU A 73 -5.38 -5.00 5.17
CA GLU A 73 -6.52 -4.10 4.95
C GLU A 73 -6.83 -3.92 3.47
N THR A 74 -5.80 -3.86 2.63
CA THR A 74 -5.95 -3.76 1.17
C THR A 74 -6.64 -5.01 0.62
N ALA A 75 -6.18 -6.21 1.02
CA ALA A 75 -6.78 -7.46 0.61
C ALA A 75 -8.26 -7.56 1.02
N ARG A 76 -8.56 -7.20 2.28
CA ARG A 76 -9.94 -7.21 2.79
C ARG A 76 -10.85 -6.23 2.06
N TYR A 77 -10.36 -5.02 1.78
CA TYR A 77 -11.13 -4.02 1.03
C TYR A 77 -11.42 -4.49 -0.40
N LEU A 78 -10.44 -5.06 -1.09
CA LEU A 78 -10.62 -5.56 -2.46
C LEU A 78 -11.63 -6.72 -2.50
N ASP A 79 -11.60 -7.63 -1.53
CA ASP A 79 -12.58 -8.71 -1.44
C ASP A 79 -13.99 -8.19 -1.17
N PHE A 80 -14.14 -7.24 -0.24
CA PHE A 80 -15.41 -6.55 0.02
C PHE A 80 -15.99 -5.90 -1.25
N ARG A 81 -15.16 -5.17 -2.01
CA ARG A 81 -15.59 -4.52 -3.25
C ARG A 81 -15.95 -5.53 -4.34
N ARG A 82 -15.25 -6.66 -4.38
CA ARG A 82 -15.57 -7.77 -5.28
C ARG A 82 -16.94 -8.36 -4.95
N GLN A 83 -17.20 -8.67 -3.68
CA GLN A 83 -18.48 -9.20 -3.21
C GLN A 83 -19.63 -8.26 -3.54
N GLN A 84 -19.51 -6.97 -3.19
CA GLN A 84 -20.53 -5.96 -3.52
C GLN A 84 -20.78 -5.82 -5.04
N SER A 85 -19.76 -6.03 -5.87
CA SER A 85 -19.90 -5.96 -7.32
C SER A 85 -20.61 -7.19 -7.87
N LEU A 86 -20.35 -8.37 -7.30
CA LEU A 86 -21.07 -9.60 -7.65
C LEU A 86 -22.53 -9.55 -7.23
N GLU A 87 -22.83 -9.08 -6.01
CA GLU A 87 -24.20 -8.89 -5.54
C GLU A 87 -24.99 -7.97 -6.48
N ARG A 88 -24.39 -6.85 -6.91
CA ARG A 88 -25.01 -5.93 -7.87
C ARG A 88 -25.23 -6.50 -9.28
N LEU A 89 -24.53 -7.56 -9.67
CA LEU A 89 -24.73 -8.23 -10.96
C LEU A 89 -25.82 -9.32 -10.90
N LEU A 90 -26.11 -9.82 -9.70
CA LEU A 90 -27.07 -10.90 -9.45
C LEU A 90 -28.47 -10.37 -9.09
N HIS A 91 -28.58 -9.08 -8.79
CA HIS A 91 -29.82 -8.37 -8.45
C HIS A 91 -30.17 -7.34 -9.52
#